data_AF-A0A239MR69-F1
#
_entry.id   AF-A0A239MR69-F1
#
_cell.length_a   1.000
_cell.length_b   1.000
_cell.length_c   1.000
_cell.angle_alpha   90.00
_cell.angle_beta   90.00
_cell.angle_gamma   90.00
#
_symmetry.space_group_name_H-M   'P 1'
#
loop_
_entity.id
_entity.type
_entity.pdbx_description
1 polymer ?
#
loop_
_entity_poly.entity_id
_entity_poly.type
_entity_poly.pdbx_seq_one_letter_code
_entity_poly.pdbx_strand_id
1 'polypeptide(L)'
;MAALKLLQSKGYTTEQVTEALESLQPVPVTKARVRQAKRAGLDTRIKTAAARVLAEYSINPEGQTLDKKRLGRSNLIVMKSAIDRIVNETIGRNAGERSEFTRQQLDEIDAKFAEIVARAVAEVIDGN
;
A
#
# COMPACT_ATOMS: atom_id res chain seq x y z
N MET A 1 18.66 11.16 -11.74
CA MET A 1 19.08 12.58 -11.84
C MET A 1 18.55 13.28 -13.11
N ALA A 2 17.27 13.11 -13.46
CA ALA A 2 16.71 13.71 -14.69
C ALA A 2 16.21 15.15 -14.50
N ALA A 3 15.72 15.49 -13.30
CA ALA A 3 15.11 16.80 -13.02
C ALA A 3 16.14 17.97 -13.01
N LEU A 4 17.35 17.74 -12.50
CA LEU A 4 18.40 18.79 -12.44
C LEU A 4 18.90 19.18 -13.84
N LYS A 5 19.05 18.22 -14.76
CA LYS A 5 19.43 18.48 -16.15
C LYS A 5 18.37 19.29 -16.91
N LEU A 6 17.09 19.06 -16.62
CA LEU A 6 15.99 19.83 -17.21
C LEU A 6 16.03 21.30 -16.75
N LEU A 7 16.34 21.54 -15.48
CA LEU A 7 16.46 22.91 -14.94
C LEU A 7 17.66 23.63 -15.55
N GLN A 8 18.80 22.96 -15.69
CA GLN A 8 19.97 23.52 -16.39
C GLN A 8 19.67 23.84 -17.86
N SER A 9 18.94 22.97 -18.57
CA SER A 9 18.53 23.26 -19.97
C SER A 9 17.56 24.44 -20.11
N LYS A 10 16.90 24.83 -19.01
CA LYS A 10 16.02 26.01 -18.94
C LYS A 10 16.76 27.28 -18.50
N GLY A 11 18.08 27.22 -18.32
CA GLY A 11 18.92 28.37 -18.00
C GLY A 11 19.12 28.63 -16.51
N TYR A 12 18.66 27.74 -15.63
CA TYR A 12 18.92 27.87 -14.19
C TYR A 12 20.32 27.37 -13.86
N THR A 13 21.09 28.20 -13.14
CA THR A 13 22.40 27.76 -12.63
C THR A 13 22.23 26.80 -11.46
N THR A 14 23.26 26.01 -11.21
CA THR A 14 23.25 25.07 -10.09
C THR A 14 23.08 25.82 -8.76
N GLU A 15 23.69 27.01 -8.60
CA GLU A 15 23.53 27.83 -7.41
C GLU A 15 22.08 28.31 -7.21
N GLN A 16 21.43 28.78 -8.28
CA GLN A 16 20.02 29.22 -8.23
C GLN A 16 19.07 28.08 -7.87
N VAL A 17 19.36 26.87 -8.32
CA VAL A 17 18.57 25.68 -7.98
C VAL A 17 18.77 25.29 -6.51
N THR A 18 20.00 25.36 -5.98
CA THR A 18 20.27 25.12 -4.55
C THR A 18 19.62 26.17 -3.66
N GLU A 19 19.70 27.46 -4.01
CA GLU A 19 19.08 28.54 -3.24
C GLU A 19 17.54 28.43 -3.25
N ALA A 20 16.95 28.03 -4.37
CA ALA A 20 15.52 27.72 -4.45
C ALA A 20 15.13 26.50 -3.61
N LEU A 21 15.97 25.47 -3.57
CA LEU A 21 15.76 24.28 -2.73
C LEU A 21 15.89 24.56 -1.23
N GLU A 22 16.83 25.42 -0.85
CA GLU A 22 17.04 25.84 0.54
C GLU A 22 15.93 26.79 1.02
N SER A 23 15.38 27.61 0.12
CA SER A 23 14.26 28.50 0.41
C SER A 23 12.87 27.83 0.34
N LEU A 24 12.77 26.63 -0.23
CA LEU A 24 11.56 25.81 -0.24
C LEU A 24 11.25 25.32 1.17
N GLN A 25 10.51 26.14 1.93
CA GLN A 25 9.93 25.67 3.19
C GLN A 25 8.87 24.60 2.89
N PRO A 26 8.94 23.42 3.54
CA PRO A 26 7.92 22.40 3.39
C PRO A 26 6.55 22.99 3.73
N VAL A 27 5.59 22.87 2.81
CA VAL A 27 4.21 23.28 3.11
C VAL A 27 3.75 22.45 4.31
N PRO A 28 3.41 23.07 5.46
CA PRO A 28 3.05 22.33 6.66
C PRO A 28 1.78 21.54 6.37
N VAL A 29 1.94 20.22 6.25
CA VAL A 29 0.82 19.30 6.09
C VAL A 29 0.20 19.03 7.45
N THR A 30 -1.13 19.07 7.51
CA THR A 30 -1.83 18.72 8.75
C THR A 30 -1.53 17.27 9.12
N LYS A 31 -1.53 16.95 10.43
CA LYS A 31 -1.38 15.57 10.91
C LYS A 31 -2.40 14.61 10.27
N ALA A 32 -3.58 15.11 9.86
CA ALA A 32 -4.60 14.34 9.14
C ALA A 32 -4.17 13.95 7.72
N ARG A 33 -3.59 14.88 6.95
CA ARG A 33 -3.07 14.60 5.59
C ARG A 33 -1.93 13.58 5.60
N VAL A 34 -1.04 13.67 6.59
CA VAL A 34 0.04 12.68 6.76
C VAL A 34 -0.52 11.28 6.99
N ARG A 35 -1.58 11.15 7.79
CA ARG A 35 -2.24 9.86 8.06
C ARG A 35 -2.94 9.30 6.82
N GLN A 36 -3.70 10.13 6.10
CA GLN A 36 -4.34 9.72 4.85
C GLN A 36 -3.33 9.24 3.80
N ALA A 37 -2.20 9.92 3.66
CA ALA A 37 -1.14 9.51 2.75
C ALA A 37 -0.52 8.15 3.14
N LYS A 38 -0.27 7.93 4.44
CA LYS A 38 0.24 6.63 4.94
C LYS A 38 -0.74 5.48 4.69
N ARG A 39 -2.03 5.72 4.94
CA ARG A 39 -3.08 4.74 4.68
C ARG A 39 -3.21 4.42 3.19
N ALA A 40 -3.19 5.44 2.33
CA ALA A 40 -3.20 5.26 0.89
C ALA A 40 -1.97 4.48 0.39
N GLY A 41 -0.80 4.71 0.99
CA GLY A 41 0.42 3.96 0.70
C GLY A 41 0.29 2.47 1.03
N LEU A 42 -0.20 2.14 2.22
CA LEU A 42 -0.44 0.75 2.61
C LEU A 42 -1.51 0.08 1.75
N ASP A 43 -2.64 0.74 1.50
CA ASP A 43 -3.71 0.22 0.64
C ASP A 43 -3.21 -0.07 -0.78
N THR A 44 -2.39 0.83 -1.33
CA THR A 44 -1.75 0.64 -2.63
C THR A 44 -0.82 -0.58 -2.61
N ARG A 45 0.02 -0.70 -1.58
CA ARG A 45 0.94 -1.84 -1.42
C ARG A 45 0.19 -3.17 -1.35
N ILE A 46 -0.89 -3.22 -0.57
CA ILE A 46 -1.77 -4.39 -0.46
C ILE A 46 -2.40 -4.73 -1.81
N LYS A 47 -2.96 -3.74 -2.52
CA LYS A 47 -3.55 -3.94 -3.84
C LYS A 47 -2.53 -4.48 -4.85
N THR A 48 -1.32 -3.93 -4.87
CA THR A 48 -0.23 -4.42 -5.72
C THR A 48 0.17 -5.85 -5.37
N ALA A 49 0.27 -6.19 -4.09
CA ALA A 49 0.56 -7.54 -3.65
C ALA A 49 -0.53 -8.53 -4.06
N ALA A 50 -1.81 -8.18 -3.87
CA ALA A 50 -2.94 -8.99 -4.30
C ALA A 50 -2.92 -9.24 -5.82
N ALA A 51 -2.71 -8.19 -6.63
CA ALA A 51 -2.62 -8.33 -8.08
C ALA A 51 -1.44 -9.20 -8.50
N ARG A 52 -0.28 -9.06 -7.84
CA ARG A 52 0.91 -9.88 -8.08
C ARG A 52 0.66 -11.35 -7.77
N VAL A 53 0.07 -11.66 -6.62
CA VAL A 53 -0.31 -13.04 -6.25
C VAL A 53 -1.24 -13.63 -7.32
N LEU A 54 -2.28 -12.90 -7.73
CA LEU A 54 -3.21 -13.41 -8.74
C LEU A 54 -2.51 -13.67 -10.08
N ALA A 55 -1.57 -12.82 -10.47
CA ALA A 55 -0.77 -13.04 -11.67
C ALA A 55 0.16 -14.28 -11.54
N GLU A 56 0.82 -14.46 -10.40
CA GLU A 56 1.68 -15.62 -10.13
C GLU A 56 0.91 -16.96 -10.21
N TYR A 57 -0.34 -16.97 -9.77
CA TYR A 57 -1.22 -18.15 -9.83
C TYR A 57 -2.07 -18.22 -11.11
N SER A 58 -1.85 -17.32 -12.07
CA SER A 58 -2.62 -17.25 -13.33
C SER A 58 -4.15 -17.13 -13.13
N ILE A 59 -4.57 -16.43 -12.08
CA ILE A 59 -5.96 -16.18 -11.74
C ILE A 59 -6.39 -14.82 -12.30
N ASN A 60 -7.49 -14.78 -13.06
CA ASN A 60 -8.05 -13.52 -13.58
C ASN A 60 -8.51 -12.62 -12.41
N PRO A 61 -7.96 -11.39 -12.24
CA PRO A 61 -8.35 -10.48 -11.17
C PRO A 61 -9.82 -10.06 -11.18
N GLU A 62 -10.45 -9.96 -12.35
CA GLU A 62 -11.86 -9.60 -12.53
C GLU A 62 -12.81 -10.81 -12.50
N GLY A 63 -12.24 -12.03 -12.44
CA GLY A 63 -13.03 -13.25 -12.25
C GLY A 63 -13.63 -13.35 -10.85
N GLN A 64 -14.46 -14.37 -10.61
CA GLN A 64 -15.12 -14.61 -9.31
C GLN A 64 -14.81 -16.00 -8.73
N THR A 65 -13.74 -16.63 -9.22
CA THR A 65 -13.37 -18.01 -8.83
C THR A 65 -13.00 -18.15 -7.35
N LEU A 66 -12.52 -17.08 -6.72
CA LEU A 66 -12.14 -17.04 -5.30
C LEU A 66 -13.33 -16.65 -4.39
N ASP A 67 -14.44 -16.18 -4.95
CA ASP A 67 -15.63 -15.80 -4.18
C ASP A 67 -16.49 -17.02 -3.82
N LYS A 68 -15.97 -17.82 -2.88
CA LYS A 68 -16.63 -19.06 -2.40
C LYS A 68 -18.04 -18.80 -1.83
N LYS A 69 -18.31 -17.60 -1.32
CA LYS A 69 -19.60 -17.21 -0.74
C LYS A 69 -20.59 -16.65 -1.78
N ARG A 70 -20.19 -16.56 -3.06
CA ARG A 70 -21.00 -16.05 -4.18
C ARG A 70 -21.64 -14.69 -3.87
N LEU A 71 -20.85 -13.79 -3.29
CA LEU A 71 -21.23 -12.42 -2.97
C LEU A 71 -21.09 -11.46 -4.15
N GLY A 72 -20.66 -11.95 -5.32
CA GLY A 72 -20.42 -11.16 -6.53
C GLY A 72 -19.13 -10.35 -6.46
N ARG A 73 -18.13 -10.81 -5.69
CA ARG A 73 -16.86 -10.11 -5.50
C ARG A 73 -15.83 -10.60 -6.51
N SER A 74 -15.04 -9.68 -7.06
CA SER A 74 -13.92 -10.05 -7.92
C SER A 74 -12.79 -10.70 -7.12
N ASN A 75 -11.99 -11.53 -7.80
CA ASN A 75 -10.83 -12.21 -7.23
C ASN A 75 -9.85 -11.23 -6.58
N LEU A 76 -9.66 -10.06 -7.20
CA LEU A 76 -8.85 -8.98 -6.63
C LEU A 76 -9.40 -8.48 -5.30
N ILE A 77 -10.72 -8.28 -5.20
CA ILE A 77 -11.37 -7.83 -3.96
C ILE A 77 -11.24 -8.91 -2.88
N VAL A 78 -11.44 -10.18 -3.24
CA VAL A 78 -11.32 -11.29 -2.28
C VAL A 78 -9.91 -11.37 -1.71
N MET A 79 -8.89 -11.38 -2.57
CA MET A 79 -7.49 -11.45 -2.14
C MET A 79 -7.07 -10.22 -1.33
N LYS A 80 -7.41 -9.02 -1.79
CA LYS A 80 -7.17 -7.77 -1.05
C LYS A 80 -7.79 -7.82 0.35
N SER A 81 -9.06 -8.23 0.44
CA SER A 81 -9.78 -8.28 1.71
C SER A 81 -9.16 -9.28 2.69
N ALA A 82 -8.64 -10.40 2.19
CA ALA A 82 -7.94 -11.37 3.03
C ALA A 82 -6.65 -10.77 3.61
N ILE A 83 -5.83 -10.11 2.77
CA ILE A 83 -4.61 -9.43 3.24
C ILE A 83 -4.97 -8.34 4.26
N ASP A 84 -5.97 -7.49 3.97
CA ASP A 84 -6.43 -6.43 4.89
C ASP A 84 -6.86 -7.00 6.25
N ARG A 85 -7.55 -8.15 6.27
CA ARG A 85 -7.94 -8.80 7.52
C ARG A 85 -6.73 -9.29 8.30
N ILE A 86 -5.80 -10.00 7.66
CA ILE A 86 -4.60 -10.54 8.32
C ILE A 86 -3.67 -9.42 8.81
N VAL A 87 -3.59 -8.30 8.10
CA VAL A 87 -2.90 -7.08 8.58
C VAL A 87 -3.48 -6.64 9.92
N ASN A 88 -4.81 -6.49 10.02
CA ASN A 88 -5.46 -6.07 11.25
C ASN A 88 -5.27 -7.08 12.39
N GLU A 89 -5.36 -8.38 12.10
CA GLU A 89 -5.11 -9.45 13.08
C GLU A 89 -3.67 -9.41 13.62
N THR A 90 -2.68 -9.15 12.75
CA THR A 90 -1.25 -9.13 13.11
C THR A 90 -0.95 -8.06 14.16
N ILE A 91 -1.67 -6.95 14.13
CA ILE A 91 -1.50 -5.83 15.09
C ILE A 91 -2.57 -5.84 16.19
N GLY A 92 -3.36 -6.92 16.30
CA GLY A 92 -4.38 -7.08 17.35
C GLY A 92 -5.58 -6.13 17.23
N ARG A 93 -5.92 -5.66 16.03
CA ARG A 93 -7.08 -4.79 15.82
C ARG A 93 -8.32 -5.56 15.44
N ASN A 94 -9.45 -5.16 16.02
CA ASN A 94 -10.75 -5.72 15.66
C ASN A 94 -11.24 -5.16 14.33
N ALA A 95 -12.03 -5.97 13.61
CA ALA A 95 -12.75 -5.52 12.43
C ALA A 95 -13.67 -4.33 12.79
N GLY A 96 -13.48 -3.19 12.12
CA GLY A 96 -14.28 -1.98 12.35
C GLY A 96 -13.59 -0.89 13.19
N GLU A 97 -12.40 -1.15 13.74
CA GLU A 97 -11.59 -0.10 14.35
C GLU A 97 -11.13 0.91 13.30
N ARG A 98 -11.66 2.13 13.38
CA ARG A 98 -11.34 3.24 12.46
C ARG A 98 -10.12 4.06 12.89
N SER A 99 -9.44 3.67 13.97
CA SER A 99 -8.22 4.35 14.41
C SER A 99 -7.13 4.21 13.35
N GLU A 100 -6.24 5.18 13.25
CA GLU A 100 -5.12 5.11 12.28
C GLU A 100 -3.98 4.28 12.86
N PHE A 101 -3.22 3.56 12.02
CA PHE A 101 -2.06 2.79 12.48
C PHE A 101 -1.01 3.71 13.12
N THR A 102 -0.48 3.29 14.26
CA THR A 102 0.69 3.96 14.84
C THR A 102 1.92 3.71 13.97
N ARG A 103 2.98 4.51 14.14
CA ARG A 103 4.23 4.28 13.40
C ARG A 103 4.80 2.88 13.70
N GLN A 104 4.81 2.47 14.97
CA GLN A 104 5.27 1.14 15.37
C GLN A 104 4.44 0.03 14.73
N GLN A 105 3.12 0.19 14.63
CA GLN A 105 2.25 -0.77 13.94
C GLN A 105 2.57 -0.85 12.44
N LEU A 106 2.81 0.29 11.77
CA LEU A 106 3.21 0.31 10.37
C LEU A 106 4.57 -0.36 10.15
N ASP A 107 5.55 -0.09 11.01
CA ASP A 107 6.88 -0.69 10.94
C ASP A 107 6.80 -2.22 11.15
N GLU A 108 5.94 -2.69 12.06
CA GLU A 108 5.68 -4.11 12.28
C GLU A 108 4.99 -4.78 11.08
N ILE A 109 3.96 -4.12 10.51
CA ILE A 109 3.29 -4.59 9.29
C ILE A 109 4.31 -4.71 8.15
N ASP A 110 5.19 -3.73 7.99
CA ASP A 110 6.20 -3.73 6.94
C ASP A 110 7.21 -4.87 7.13
N ALA A 111 7.64 -5.15 8.36
CA ALA A 111 8.54 -6.24 8.69
C ALA A 111 7.92 -7.62 8.42
N LYS A 112 6.62 -7.79 8.72
CA LYS A 112 5.90 -9.06 8.58
C LYS A 112 5.11 -9.17 7.26
N PHE A 113 5.25 -8.20 6.35
CA PHE A 113 4.36 -8.08 5.19
C PHE A 113 4.39 -9.33 4.30
N ALA A 114 5.56 -9.93 4.11
CA ALA A 114 5.69 -11.16 3.31
C ALA A 114 4.93 -12.34 3.95
N GLU A 115 5.00 -12.48 5.27
CA GLU A 115 4.29 -13.52 6.03
C GLU A 115 2.78 -13.30 5.98
N ILE A 116 2.33 -12.05 6.08
CA ILE A 116 0.92 -11.66 5.95
C ILE A 116 0.38 -12.09 4.58
N VAL A 117 1.11 -11.81 3.50
CA VAL A 117 0.72 -12.20 2.14
C VAL A 117 0.69 -13.73 2.01
N ALA A 118 1.70 -14.43 2.52
CA ALA A 118 1.74 -15.90 2.47
C ALA A 118 0.55 -16.54 3.21
N ARG A 119 0.18 -15.99 4.38
CA ARG A 119 -1.02 -16.44 5.10
C ARG A 119 -2.30 -16.18 4.31
N ALA A 120 -2.42 -15.04 3.63
CA ALA A 120 -3.58 -14.73 2.79
C ALA A 120 -3.70 -15.69 1.60
N VAL A 121 -2.57 -16.06 1.00
CA VAL A 121 -2.51 -17.07 -0.08
C VAL A 121 -3.00 -18.42 0.43
N ALA A 122 -2.48 -18.88 1.57
CA ALA A 122 -2.86 -20.16 2.15
C ALA A 122 -4.38 -20.25 2.44
N GLU A 123 -4.98 -19.15 2.89
CA GLU A 123 -6.42 -19.12 3.18
C GLU A 123 -7.28 -19.07 1.91
N VAL A 124 -6.94 -18.18 0.97
CA VAL A 124 -7.80 -17.89 -0.19
C VAL A 124 -7.62 -18.93 -1.30
N ILE A 125 -6.37 -19.29 -1.59
CA ILE A 125 -6.01 -20.19 -2.69
C ILE A 125 -5.98 -21.63 -2.19
N ASP A 126 -5.22 -21.92 -1.11
CA ASP A 126 -5.03 -23.29 -0.64
C ASP A 126 -6.21 -23.78 0.22
N GLY A 127 -7.02 -22.86 0.77
CA GLY A 127 -8.24 -23.18 1.50
C GLY A 127 -8.04 -23.64 2.95
N ASN A 128 -6.89 -23.30 3.57
CA ASN A 128 -6.62 -23.53 4.99
C ASN A 128 -7.28 -22.50 5.92
#